data_AF-A0A0Q9K0A2-F1
#
_entry.id   AF-A0A0Q9K0A2-F1
#
_cell.length_a   1.000
_cell.length_b   1.000
_cell.length_c   1.000
_cell.angle_alpha   90.00
_cell.angle_beta   90.00
_cell.angle_gamma   90.00
#
_symmetry.space_group_name_H-M   'P 1'
#
loop_
_entity.id
_entity.type
_entity.pdbx_description
1 polymer ?
#
loop_
_entity_poly.entity_id
_entity_poly.type
_entity_poly.pdbx_seq_one_letter_code
_entity_poly.pdbx_strand_id
1 'polypeptide(L)'
;MNQHKNEESSLKQSSRRLYAEVFSLKDTLHNDLQERFKDDVSLKDKAEQWKTGIMAASISTALYSSKLAGSKEFPYIYSYLKIKLKAYHPEGEAAIEDCMGTISGLLNGEAYHPESFSEGIALWLYFSIRGRGNFVEEETVPYMLAGQYINQYFYNWFNKQV
;
A
#
# COMPACT_ATOMS: atom_id res chain seq x y z
N MET A 1 14.53 -9.52 41.15
CA MET A 1 15.06 -8.66 40.07
C MET A 1 14.33 -9.04 38.79
N ASN A 2 13.23 -8.36 38.47
CA ASN A 2 12.43 -8.67 37.28
C ASN A 2 13.12 -8.08 36.05
N GLN A 3 13.88 -8.91 35.34
CA GLN A 3 14.27 -8.60 33.98
C GLN A 3 13.02 -8.70 33.10
N HIS A 4 12.24 -7.62 33.01
CA HIS A 4 11.39 -7.37 31.85
C HIS A 4 12.34 -7.17 30.67
N LYS A 5 12.77 -8.26 30.02
CA LYS A 5 13.24 -8.18 28.64
C LYS A 5 12.08 -7.59 27.86
N ASN A 6 12.32 -6.38 27.37
CA ASN A 6 11.41 -5.62 26.53
C ASN A 6 11.40 -6.32 25.15
N GLU A 7 10.87 -7.55 25.10
CA GLU A 7 10.76 -8.32 23.87
C GLU A 7 9.75 -7.60 22.99
N GLU A 8 10.28 -6.97 21.95
CA GLU A 8 9.45 -6.34 20.94
C GLU A 8 8.58 -7.40 20.29
N SER A 9 7.27 -7.20 20.34
CA SER A 9 6.30 -8.15 19.80
C SER A 9 6.54 -8.44 18.32
N SER A 10 6.22 -9.66 17.91
CA SER A 10 6.39 -10.12 16.52
C SER A 10 5.69 -9.19 15.50
N LEU A 11 4.53 -8.62 15.85
CA LEU A 11 3.82 -7.71 14.95
C LEU A 11 4.51 -6.35 14.80
N LYS A 12 5.12 -5.80 15.86
CA LYS A 12 5.93 -4.57 15.76
C LYS A 12 7.20 -4.77 14.95
N GLN A 13 7.86 -5.92 15.10
CA GLN A 13 8.99 -6.27 14.24
C GLN A 13 8.54 -6.43 12.78
N SER A 14 7.40 -7.09 12.56
CA SER A 14 6.81 -7.28 11.24
C SER A 14 6.45 -5.94 10.58
N SER A 15 5.94 -4.95 11.32
CA SER A 15 5.64 -3.63 10.73
C SER A 15 6.89 -2.88 10.25
N ARG A 16 8.03 -3.07 10.94
CA ARG A 16 9.32 -2.53 10.47
C ARG A 16 9.79 -3.22 9.19
N ARG A 17 9.64 -4.54 9.11
CA ARG A 17 9.95 -5.32 7.90
C ARG A 17 9.06 -4.91 6.73
N LEU A 18 7.76 -4.79 6.95
CA LEU A 18 6.80 -4.29 5.97
C LEU A 18 7.26 -2.94 5.39
N TYR A 19 7.61 -1.98 6.25
CA TYR A 19 8.09 -0.69 5.76
C TYR A 19 9.36 -0.82 4.93
N ALA A 20 10.34 -1.62 5.36
CA ALA A 20 11.57 -1.82 4.61
C ALA A 20 11.33 -2.48 3.25
N GLU A 21 10.49 -3.51 3.20
CA GLU A 21 10.08 -4.18 1.96
C GLU A 21 9.40 -3.21 1.01
N VAL A 22 8.41 -2.46 1.50
CA VAL A 22 7.68 -1.47 0.70
C VAL A 22 8.58 -0.31 0.24
N PHE A 23 9.52 0.13 1.08
CA PHE A 23 10.48 1.17 0.73
C PHE A 23 11.42 0.73 -0.39
N SER A 24 11.84 -0.54 -0.43
CA SER A 24 12.60 -1.09 -1.56
C SER A 24 11.72 -1.30 -2.79
N LEU A 25 10.51 -1.83 -2.59
CA LEU A 25 9.58 -2.17 -3.67
C LEU A 25 9.20 -0.95 -4.51
N LYS A 26 9.02 0.23 -3.89
CA LYS A 26 8.59 1.44 -4.60
C LYS A 26 9.46 1.74 -5.82
N ASP A 27 10.78 1.53 -5.70
CA ASP A 27 11.72 1.79 -6.79
C ASP A 27 11.72 0.63 -7.78
N THR A 28 11.76 -0.62 -7.31
CA THR A 28 11.76 -1.79 -8.20
C THR A 28 10.49 -1.86 -9.05
N LEU A 29 9.31 -1.76 -8.44
CA LEU A 29 8.05 -1.83 -9.17
C LEU A 29 7.87 -0.63 -10.10
N HIS A 30 8.27 0.58 -9.68
CA HIS A 30 8.21 1.75 -10.56
C HIS A 30 9.13 1.60 -11.78
N ASN A 31 10.36 1.13 -11.59
CA ASN A 31 11.29 0.88 -12.69
C ASN A 31 10.77 -0.22 -13.64
N ASP A 32 10.23 -1.32 -13.10
CA ASP A 32 9.63 -2.39 -13.91
C ASP A 32 8.46 -1.86 -14.76
N LEU A 33 7.63 -0.99 -14.20
CA LEU A 33 6.54 -0.33 -14.93
C LEU A 33 7.09 0.60 -16.01
N GLN A 34 8.11 1.41 -15.72
CA GLN A 34 8.75 2.28 -16.71
C GLN A 34 9.36 1.48 -17.87
N GLU A 35 9.97 0.33 -17.60
CA GLU A 35 10.55 -0.52 -18.63
C GLU A 35 9.49 -1.18 -19.52
N ARG A 36 8.33 -1.54 -18.96
CA ARG A 36 7.22 -2.16 -19.69
C ARG A 36 6.38 -1.15 -20.47
N PHE A 37 6.20 0.05 -19.93
CA PHE A 37 5.34 1.11 -20.48
C PHE A 37 6.15 2.36 -20.80
N LYS A 38 7.16 2.21 -21.67
CA LYS A 38 8.15 3.26 -21.96
C LYS A 38 7.56 4.56 -22.53
N ASP A 39 6.38 4.47 -23.14
CA ASP A 39 5.70 5.59 -23.77
C ASP A 39 4.68 6.27 -22.83
N ASP A 40 4.45 5.71 -21.63
CA ASP A 40 3.57 6.31 -20.64
C ASP A 40 4.26 7.52 -20.00
N VAL A 41 3.73 8.71 -20.27
CA VAL A 41 4.25 9.98 -19.77
C VAL A 41 4.10 10.11 -18.26
N SER A 42 3.04 9.53 -17.67
CA SER A 42 2.80 9.63 -16.23
C SER A 42 3.89 8.93 -15.42
N LEU A 43 4.41 7.80 -15.91
CA LEU A 43 5.47 7.04 -15.26
C LEU A 43 6.79 7.81 -15.20
N LYS A 44 7.02 8.75 -16.13
CA LYS A 44 8.19 9.64 -16.16
C LYS A 44 7.95 10.91 -15.34
N ASP A 45 6.86 11.62 -15.65
CA ASP A 45 6.61 12.96 -15.10
C ASP A 45 6.13 12.93 -13.65
N LYS A 46 5.56 11.80 -13.21
CA LYS A 46 4.97 11.64 -11.87
C LYS A 46 5.66 10.56 -11.05
N ALA A 47 6.98 10.41 -11.22
CA ALA A 47 7.76 9.35 -10.57
C ALA A 47 7.60 9.32 -9.04
N GLU A 48 7.64 10.47 -8.36
CA GLU A 48 7.49 10.52 -6.91
C GLU A 48 6.06 10.20 -6.45
N GLN A 49 5.04 10.60 -7.21
CA GLN A 49 3.65 10.24 -6.93
C GLN A 49 3.44 8.74 -7.13
N TRP A 50 4.03 8.14 -8.17
CA TRP A 50 4.03 6.69 -8.38
C TRP A 50 4.65 5.95 -7.19
N LYS A 51 5.85 6.34 -6.77
CA LYS A 51 6.53 5.72 -5.62
C LYS A 51 5.74 5.88 -4.33
N THR A 52 5.24 7.07 -4.05
CA THR A 52 4.41 7.34 -2.88
C THR A 52 3.11 6.54 -2.91
N GLY A 53 2.45 6.46 -4.07
CA GLY A 53 1.24 5.68 -4.29
C GLY A 53 1.46 4.18 -4.08
N ILE A 54 2.53 3.60 -4.65
CA ILE A 54 2.91 2.20 -4.43
C ILE A 54 3.11 1.94 -2.93
N MET A 55 3.81 2.83 -2.23
CA MET A 55 4.04 2.68 -0.79
C MET A 55 2.74 2.73 0.01
N ALA A 56 1.91 3.75 -0.24
CA ALA A 56 0.64 3.94 0.44
C ALA A 56 -0.31 2.76 0.21
N ALA A 57 -0.51 2.35 -1.04
CA ALA A 57 -1.37 1.23 -1.39
C ALA A 57 -0.88 -0.10 -0.78
N SER A 58 0.43 -0.36 -0.78
CA SER A 58 0.99 -1.58 -0.18
C SER A 58 0.80 -1.62 1.33
N ILE A 59 1.08 -0.50 2.01
CA ILE A 59 0.89 -0.35 3.46
C ILE A 59 -0.59 -0.47 3.83
N SER A 60 -1.46 0.25 3.15
CA SER A 60 -2.91 0.23 3.39
C SER A 60 -3.48 -1.16 3.16
N THR A 61 -3.07 -1.87 2.10
CA THR A 61 -3.48 -3.26 1.85
C THR A 61 -3.02 -4.21 2.96
N ALA A 62 -1.78 -4.08 3.43
CA ALA A 62 -1.26 -4.91 4.52
C ALA A 62 -1.99 -4.68 5.85
N LEU A 63 -2.47 -3.46 6.12
CA LEU A 63 -3.19 -3.10 7.35
C LEU A 63 -4.56 -3.80 7.48
N TYR A 64 -5.12 -4.33 6.39
CA TYR A 64 -6.34 -5.16 6.40
C TYR A 64 -6.09 -6.64 6.69
N SER A 65 -4.89 -7.00 7.18
CA SER A 65 -4.59 -8.36 7.62
C SER A 65 -5.47 -8.80 8.80
N SER A 66 -6.05 -10.00 8.73
CA SER A 66 -6.94 -10.47 9.82
C SER A 66 -6.25 -10.64 11.17
N LYS A 67 -4.92 -10.85 11.21
CA LYS A 67 -4.14 -10.82 12.47
C LYS A 67 -4.17 -9.47 13.19
N LEU A 68 -4.45 -8.39 12.48
CA LEU A 68 -4.55 -7.05 13.06
C LEU A 68 -5.95 -6.76 13.59
N ALA A 69 -6.96 -7.52 13.17
CA ALA A 69 -8.34 -7.34 13.63
C ALA A 69 -8.42 -7.57 15.14
N GLY A 70 -8.84 -6.53 15.88
CA GLY A 70 -8.93 -6.56 17.35
C GLY A 70 -7.58 -6.59 18.07
N SER A 71 -6.45 -6.46 17.36
CA SER A 71 -5.12 -6.46 17.99
C SER A 71 -4.88 -5.15 18.75
N LYS A 72 -4.45 -5.27 20.02
CA LYS A 72 -4.04 -4.11 20.84
C LYS A 72 -2.81 -3.39 20.28
N GLU A 73 -2.08 -4.02 19.37
CA GLU A 73 -0.89 -3.44 18.75
C GLU A 73 -1.19 -2.65 17.47
N PHE A 74 -2.40 -2.80 16.91
CA PHE A 74 -2.79 -2.10 15.69
C PHE A 74 -2.57 -0.59 15.75
N PRO A 75 -2.95 0.14 16.83
CA PRO A 75 -2.70 1.58 16.90
C PRO A 75 -1.22 1.94 16.76
N TYR A 76 -0.32 1.17 17.38
CA TYR A 76 1.12 1.40 17.24
C TYR A 76 1.60 1.15 15.81
N ILE A 77 1.19 0.02 15.21
CA ILE A 77 1.59 -0.37 13.85
C ILE A 77 1.13 0.68 12.83
N TYR A 78 -0.13 1.08 12.93
CA TYR A 78 -0.74 2.12 12.10
C TYR A 78 0.01 3.45 12.24
N SER A 79 0.21 3.95 13.46
CA SER A 79 0.94 5.19 13.70
C SER A 79 2.39 5.14 13.21
N TYR A 80 3.09 4.01 13.42
CA TYR A 80 4.45 3.83 12.93
C TYR A 80 4.52 3.97 11.40
N LEU A 81 3.64 3.27 10.67
CA LEU A 81 3.64 3.28 9.21
C LEU A 81 3.26 4.65 8.65
N LYS A 82 2.26 5.32 9.25
CA LYS A 82 1.89 6.71 8.91
C LYS A 82 3.05 7.69 9.08
N ILE A 83 3.72 7.65 10.24
CA ILE A 83 4.86 8.53 10.52
C ILE A 83 5.99 8.28 9.52
N LYS A 84 6.28 7.01 9.23
CA LYS A 84 7.33 6.65 8.28
C LYS A 84 7.02 7.08 6.86
N LEU A 85 5.78 6.96 6.41
CA LEU A 85 5.40 7.41 5.07
C LEU A 85 5.36 8.94 4.97
N LYS A 86 4.91 9.64 6.02
CA LYS A 86 4.99 11.11 6.11
C LYS A 86 6.42 11.63 6.06
N ALA A 87 7.34 10.92 6.72
CA ALA A 87 8.76 11.26 6.69
C ALA A 87 9.39 11.04 5.30
N TYR A 88 8.85 10.13 4.50
CA TYR A 88 9.25 9.93 3.11
C TYR A 88 8.65 11.01 2.19
N HIS A 89 7.33 11.24 2.28
CA HIS A 89 6.61 12.22 1.47
C HIS A 89 5.57 12.96 2.33
N PRO A 90 5.46 14.31 2.26
CA PRO A 90 4.58 15.09 3.14
C PRO A 90 3.11 14.65 3.14
N GLU A 91 2.61 14.22 1.98
CA GLU A 91 1.23 13.75 1.78
C GLU A 91 1.02 12.27 2.15
N GLY A 92 2.09 11.55 2.51
CA GLY A 92 2.05 10.12 2.76
C GLY A 92 1.04 9.71 3.83
N GLU A 93 0.87 10.53 4.86
CA GLU A 93 -0.13 10.31 5.90
C GLU A 93 -1.56 10.27 5.33
N ALA A 94 -1.90 11.29 4.53
CA ALA A 94 -3.22 11.41 3.92
C ALA A 94 -3.45 10.33 2.84
N ALA A 95 -2.40 9.95 2.10
CA ALA A 95 -2.48 8.90 1.10
C ALA A 95 -2.82 7.52 1.70
N ILE A 96 -2.25 7.18 2.87
CA ILE A 96 -2.63 5.94 3.58
C ILE A 96 -4.11 5.97 3.95
N GLU A 97 -4.57 7.07 4.54
CA GLU A 97 -5.95 7.21 5.01
C GLU A 97 -6.97 7.14 3.87
N ASP A 98 -6.70 7.86 2.78
CA ASP A 98 -7.54 7.86 1.59
C ASP A 98 -7.61 6.45 0.97
N CYS A 99 -6.46 5.77 0.82
CA CYS A 99 -6.42 4.40 0.29
C CYS A 99 -7.14 3.39 1.21
N MET A 100 -6.96 3.51 2.53
CA MET A 100 -7.70 2.68 3.48
C MET A 100 -9.21 2.92 3.38
N GLY A 101 -9.65 4.17 3.15
CA GLY A 101 -11.05 4.48 2.86
C GLY A 101 -11.58 3.71 1.65
N THR A 102 -10.82 3.69 0.54
CA THR A 102 -11.16 2.88 -0.65
C THR A 102 -11.23 1.40 -0.32
N ILE A 103 -10.21 0.84 0.33
CA ILE A 103 -10.18 -0.59 0.70
C ILE A 103 -11.33 -0.96 1.63
N SER A 104 -11.67 -0.10 2.59
CA SER A 104 -12.80 -0.30 3.47
C SER A 104 -14.11 -0.41 2.69
N GLY A 105 -14.29 0.41 1.64
CA GLY A 105 -15.44 0.36 0.76
C GLY A 105 -15.52 -0.96 -0.01
N LEU A 106 -14.38 -1.42 -0.55
CA LEU A 106 -14.28 -2.70 -1.29
C LEU A 106 -14.58 -3.93 -0.41
N LEU A 107 -14.32 -3.83 0.90
CA LEU A 107 -14.52 -4.93 1.85
C LEU A 107 -15.82 -4.82 2.64
N ASN A 108 -16.65 -3.80 2.38
CA ASN A 108 -17.83 -3.50 3.21
C ASN A 108 -18.97 -4.50 2.96
N GLY A 109 -19.01 -5.59 3.72
CA GLY A 109 -20.11 -6.55 3.73
C GLY A 109 -20.08 -7.57 2.59
N GLU A 110 -19.09 -7.49 1.71
CA GLU A 110 -18.87 -8.45 0.63
C GLU A 110 -17.70 -9.40 0.97
N ALA A 111 -17.72 -10.59 0.37
CA ALA A 111 -16.58 -11.48 0.42
C ALA A 111 -15.39 -10.84 -0.31
N TYR A 112 -14.16 -11.13 0.13
CA TYR A 112 -12.98 -10.67 -0.59
C TYR A 112 -12.94 -11.27 -2.00
N HIS A 113 -13.00 -10.40 -3.01
CA HIS A 113 -12.87 -10.73 -4.42
C HIS A 113 -11.53 -10.18 -4.97
N PRO A 114 -10.54 -11.03 -5.26
CA PRO A 114 -9.19 -10.58 -5.63
C PRO A 114 -9.15 -9.65 -6.85
N GLU A 115 -10.00 -9.89 -7.85
CA GLU A 115 -10.05 -9.09 -9.09
C GLU A 115 -10.56 -7.68 -8.80
N SER A 116 -11.76 -7.56 -8.23
CA SER A 116 -12.35 -6.27 -7.84
C SER A 116 -11.50 -5.50 -6.83
N PHE A 117 -10.82 -6.21 -5.92
CA PHE A 117 -9.88 -5.58 -5.00
C PHE A 117 -8.69 -4.98 -5.74
N SER A 118 -8.10 -5.72 -6.69
CA SER A 118 -6.97 -5.24 -7.49
C SER A 118 -7.37 -4.04 -8.36
N GLU A 119 -8.56 -4.08 -8.97
CA GLU A 119 -9.15 -2.97 -9.72
C GLU A 119 -9.35 -1.74 -8.86
N GLY A 120 -9.89 -1.90 -7.65
CA GLY A 120 -10.09 -0.79 -6.73
C GLY A 120 -8.78 -0.12 -6.31
N ILE A 121 -7.72 -0.90 -6.05
CA ILE A 121 -6.38 -0.36 -5.80
C ILE A 121 -5.82 0.35 -7.04
N ALA A 122 -6.00 -0.23 -8.22
CA ALA A 122 -5.54 0.36 -9.48
C ALA A 122 -6.23 1.71 -9.76
N LEU A 123 -7.54 1.79 -9.58
CA LEU A 123 -8.31 3.03 -9.72
C LEU A 123 -7.87 4.07 -8.70
N TRP A 124 -7.61 3.66 -7.46
CA TRP A 124 -7.08 4.57 -6.45
C TRP A 124 -5.70 5.12 -6.84
N LEU A 125 -4.79 4.27 -7.33
CA LEU A 125 -3.47 4.70 -7.84
C LEU A 125 -3.64 5.66 -9.04
N TYR A 126 -4.54 5.34 -9.98
CA TYR A 126 -4.81 6.17 -11.14
C TYR A 126 -5.24 7.57 -10.71
N PHE A 127 -6.25 7.70 -9.85
CA PHE A 127 -6.76 9.00 -9.44
C PHE A 127 -5.83 9.76 -8.49
N SER A 128 -5.07 9.06 -7.64
CA SER A 128 -4.07 9.71 -6.77
C SER A 128 -2.91 10.30 -7.56
N ILE A 129 -2.50 9.66 -8.66
CA ILE A 129 -1.38 10.10 -9.48
C ILE A 129 -1.83 11.06 -10.58
N ARG A 130 -2.86 10.70 -11.35
CA ARG A 130 -3.35 11.52 -12.48
C ARG A 130 -4.16 12.72 -12.03
N GLY A 131 -4.84 12.61 -10.88
CA GLY A 131 -5.85 13.56 -10.42
C GLY A 131 -7.26 13.13 -10.86
N ARG A 132 -8.28 13.71 -10.23
CA ARG A 132 -9.71 13.39 -10.47
C ARG A 132 -10.29 14.06 -11.73
N GLY A 133 -9.60 13.87 -12.86
CA GLY A 133 -10.06 14.33 -14.18
C GLY A 133 -10.94 13.31 -14.90
N ASN A 134 -11.07 13.44 -16.22
CA ASN A 134 -11.75 12.44 -17.05
C ASN A 134 -11.00 11.11 -16.96
N PHE A 135 -11.75 10.04 -16.68
CA PHE A 135 -11.22 8.68 -16.69
C PHE A 135 -10.96 8.23 -18.12
N VAL A 136 -9.78 7.66 -18.37
CA VAL A 136 -9.37 7.08 -19.66
C VAL A 136 -8.93 5.66 -19.40
N GLU A 137 -9.70 4.69 -19.88
CA GLU A 137 -9.51 3.27 -19.56
C GLU A 137 -8.16 2.75 -20.07
N GLU A 138 -7.74 3.18 -21.26
CA GLU A 138 -6.49 2.73 -21.89
C GLU A 138 -5.24 3.14 -21.09
N GLU A 139 -5.33 4.22 -20.30
CA GLU A 139 -4.25 4.68 -19.44
C GLU A 139 -4.15 3.87 -18.14
N THR A 140 -5.11 2.99 -17.84
CA THR A 140 -5.16 2.27 -16.56
C THR A 140 -4.25 1.05 -16.50
N VAL A 141 -3.73 0.58 -17.64
CA VAL A 141 -2.98 -0.69 -17.72
C VAL A 141 -1.79 -0.77 -16.75
N PRO A 142 -0.92 0.27 -16.61
CA PRO A 142 0.17 0.22 -15.64
C PRO A 142 -0.33 0.16 -14.19
N TYR A 143 -1.44 0.84 -13.91
CA TYR A 143 -2.07 0.88 -12.59
C TYR A 143 -2.70 -0.46 -12.24
N MET A 144 -3.31 -1.14 -13.21
CA MET A 144 -3.85 -2.49 -13.05
C MET A 144 -2.78 -3.49 -12.66
N LEU A 145 -1.62 -3.45 -13.32
CA LEU A 145 -0.49 -4.33 -12.95
C LEU A 145 0.04 -4.02 -11.55
N ALA A 146 0.16 -2.74 -11.19
CA ALA A 146 0.56 -2.34 -9.84
C ALA A 146 -0.46 -2.83 -8.80
N GLY A 147 -1.76 -2.63 -9.03
CA GLY A 147 -2.83 -3.04 -8.14
C GLY A 147 -2.89 -4.55 -7.93
N GLN A 148 -2.76 -5.34 -9.00
CA GLN A 148 -2.67 -6.80 -8.94
C GLN A 148 -1.45 -7.26 -8.12
N TYR A 149 -0.28 -6.69 -8.39
CA TYR A 149 0.93 -6.98 -7.64
C TYR A 149 0.72 -6.67 -6.15
N ILE A 150 0.27 -5.47 -5.83
CA ILE A 150 0.07 -5.02 -4.45
C ILE A 150 -0.89 -5.95 -3.71
N ASN A 151 -2.02 -6.29 -4.33
CA ASN A 151 -2.99 -7.20 -3.74
C ASN A 151 -2.38 -8.58 -3.47
N GLN A 152 -1.73 -9.19 -4.47
CA GLN A 152 -1.13 -10.52 -4.36
C GLN A 152 -0.11 -10.60 -3.21
N TYR A 153 0.77 -9.60 -3.11
CA TYR A 153 1.86 -9.63 -2.15
C TYR A 153 1.44 -9.14 -0.76
N PHE A 154 0.63 -8.08 -0.68
CA PHE A 154 0.35 -7.39 0.60
C PHE A 154 -1.00 -7.69 1.23
N TYR A 155 -1.97 -8.25 0.51
CA TYR A 155 -3.21 -8.67 1.16
C TYR A 155 -2.91 -9.78 2.18
N ASN A 156 -3.39 -9.62 3.42
CA ASN A 156 -3.07 -10.48 4.55
C ASN A 156 -1.55 -10.62 4.83
N TRP A 157 -0.73 -9.60 4.52
CA TRP A 157 0.73 -9.66 4.71
C TRP A 157 1.15 -10.06 6.13
N PHE A 158 0.55 -9.50 7.18
CA PHE A 158 0.90 -9.85 8.56
C PHE A 158 0.56 -11.30 8.89
N ASN A 159 -0.46 -11.87 8.25
CA ASN A 159 -0.80 -13.28 8.41
C ASN A 159 0.31 -14.19 7.85
N LYS A 160 0.95 -13.78 6.75
CA LYS A 160 2.02 -14.52 6.07
C LYS A 160 3.36 -14.54 6.83
N GLN A 161 3.54 -13.71 7.86
CA GLN A 161 4.78 -13.60 8.63
C GLN A 161 4.94 -14.62 9.78
N VAL A 162 4.12 -15.69 9.82
CA VAL A 162 4.29 -16.79 10.81
C VAL A 162 5.28 -17.81 10.28
#